data_AF-A0A0J1IB48-F1
#
_entry.id   AF-A0A0J1IB48-F1
#
_cell.length_a   1.000
_cell.length_b   1.000
_cell.length_c   1.000
_cell.angle_alpha   90.00
_cell.angle_beta   90.00
_cell.angle_gamma   90.00
#
_symmetry.space_group_name_H-M   'P 1'
#
loop_
_entity.id
_entity.type
_entity.pdbx_description
1 polymer ?
#
loop_
_entity_poly.entity_id
_entity_poly.type
_entity_poly.pdbx_seq_one_letter_code
_entity_poly.pdbx_strand_id
1 'polypeptide(L)'
;MELTGYEKLKASVEVDCNQGGCGCFNPDGCNNPNRRKDGKACFNDYCDKFKWIIDRSKQYGQRLGLNWEDILDSWESRRSYWYMNYYQESNQPEIKGDNVRVFNTVKAMLRSIGEGGFRCPRCGGISTNPYTCNSGQPLKGTKDGKCDWKIYGLLGDMGKGTFVYCTDKLKGETIFTPLAWEKERNRKGVGK
;
A
#
# COMPACT_ATOMS: atom_id res chain seq x y z
N MET A 1 4.95 -30.05 3.72
CA MET A 1 4.26 -28.90 4.33
C MET A 1 4.77 -27.67 3.60
N GLU A 2 3.90 -26.89 2.97
CA GLU A 2 4.34 -25.63 2.36
C GLU A 2 4.67 -24.64 3.47
N LEU A 3 5.83 -23.98 3.39
CA LEU A 3 6.21 -22.92 4.33
C LEU A 3 5.24 -21.75 4.21
N THR A 4 4.81 -21.21 5.35
CA THR A 4 4.07 -19.95 5.42
C THR A 4 4.92 -18.81 4.87
N GLY A 5 4.29 -17.70 4.50
CA GLY A 5 4.96 -16.47 4.11
C GLY A 5 5.88 -15.95 5.21
N TYR A 6 5.45 -16.05 6.47
CA TYR A 6 6.30 -15.69 7.61
C TYR A 6 7.59 -16.53 7.64
N GLU A 7 7.49 -17.85 7.53
CA GLU A 7 8.65 -18.74 7.54
C GLU A 7 9.56 -18.51 6.33
N LYS A 8 8.99 -18.31 5.14
CA LYS A 8 9.75 -18.00 3.90
C LYS A 8 10.52 -16.69 4.03
N LEU A 9 9.89 -15.65 4.53
CA LEU A 9 10.53 -14.35 4.75
C LEU A 9 11.62 -14.47 5.82
N LYS A 10 11.30 -15.08 6.97
CA LYS A 10 12.24 -15.26 8.07
C LYS A 10 13.48 -16.03 7.63
N ALA A 11 13.30 -17.14 6.92
CA ALA A 11 14.42 -17.93 6.40
C ALA A 11 15.31 -17.11 5.45
N SER A 12 14.70 -16.32 4.56
CA SER A 12 15.45 -15.43 3.65
C SER A 12 16.29 -14.39 4.41
N VAL A 13 15.70 -13.78 5.44
CA VAL A 13 16.35 -12.77 6.26
C VAL A 13 17.46 -13.36 7.13
N GLU A 14 17.25 -14.54 7.72
CA GLU A 14 18.25 -15.21 8.54
C GLU A 14 19.47 -15.62 7.70
N VAL A 15 19.27 -16.13 6.49
CA VAL A 15 20.37 -16.44 5.54
C VAL A 15 21.20 -15.19 5.27
N ASP A 16 20.58 -14.09 4.86
CA ASP A 16 21.29 -12.85 4.53
C ASP A 16 21.94 -12.20 5.76
N CYS A 17 21.29 -12.27 6.92
CA CYS A 17 21.84 -11.77 8.17
C CYS A 17 23.08 -12.56 8.63
N ASN A 18 23.10 -13.88 8.38
CA ASN A 18 24.22 -14.75 8.74
C ASN A 18 25.38 -14.67 7.75
N GLN A 19 25.08 -14.65 6.45
CA GLN A 19 26.11 -14.67 5.39
C GLN A 19 26.62 -13.28 5.04
N GLY A 20 25.70 -12.32 4.93
CA GLY A 20 26.00 -10.93 4.55
C GLY A 20 25.95 -9.96 5.74
N GLY A 21 25.74 -10.41 6.97
CA GLY A 21 25.57 -9.53 8.13
C GLY A 21 26.32 -9.98 9.38
N CYS A 22 25.86 -9.50 10.54
CA CYS A 22 26.47 -9.82 11.82
C CYS A 22 25.89 -11.05 12.54
N GLY A 23 25.04 -11.85 11.88
CA GLY A 23 24.41 -13.04 12.48
C GLY A 23 23.57 -12.71 13.71
N CYS A 24 22.80 -11.64 13.59
CA CYS A 24 22.20 -10.89 14.69
C CYS A 24 20.71 -10.64 14.46
N PHE A 25 20.05 -11.57 13.78
CA PHE A 25 18.63 -11.47 13.45
C PHE A 25 17.79 -11.22 14.70
N ASN A 26 16.92 -10.21 14.61
CA ASN A 26 15.94 -9.90 15.64
C ASN A 26 14.62 -9.56 14.92
N PRO A 27 13.52 -10.29 15.19
CA PRO A 27 12.23 -10.02 14.55
C PRO A 27 11.65 -8.63 14.89
N ASP A 28 12.09 -8.03 15.99
CA ASP A 28 11.63 -6.72 16.47
C ASP A 28 12.47 -5.54 15.94
N GLY A 29 13.40 -5.79 15.02
CA GLY A 29 14.28 -4.78 14.43
C GLY A 29 15.71 -4.81 14.98
N CYS A 30 16.59 -4.02 14.38
CA CYS A 30 18.00 -3.93 14.76
C CYS A 30 18.13 -3.36 16.18
N ASN A 31 18.73 -4.12 17.10
CA ASN A 31 18.94 -3.71 18.50
C ASN A 31 20.41 -3.61 18.92
N ASN A 32 21.34 -3.90 18.00
CA ASN A 32 22.77 -3.87 18.32
C ASN A 32 23.36 -2.45 18.20
N PRO A 33 24.14 -2.00 19.21
CA PRO A 33 24.85 -0.72 19.14
C PRO A 33 25.72 -0.64 17.89
N ASN A 34 25.66 0.50 17.18
CA ASN A 34 26.44 0.74 15.95
C ASN A 34 26.25 -0.31 14.85
N ARG A 35 25.14 -1.07 14.86
CA ARG A 35 24.84 -2.15 13.90
C ARG A 35 25.96 -3.19 13.83
N ARG A 36 26.51 -3.57 14.98
CA ARG A 36 27.62 -4.53 15.09
C ARG A 36 27.36 -5.61 16.14
N LYS A 37 27.78 -6.84 15.85
CA LYS A 37 27.81 -7.96 16.80
C LYS A 37 29.16 -8.66 16.67
N ASP A 38 29.83 -8.88 17.80
CA ASP A 38 31.12 -9.58 17.88
C ASP A 38 32.18 -9.04 16.89
N GLY A 39 32.24 -7.71 16.74
CA GLY A 39 33.16 -7.03 15.83
C GLY A 39 32.75 -7.02 14.35
N LYS A 40 31.70 -7.77 13.96
CA LYS A 40 31.16 -7.77 12.58
C LYS A 40 30.06 -6.73 12.43
N ALA A 41 30.09 -5.97 11.35
CA ALA A 41 29.04 -5.01 11.01
C ALA A 41 27.90 -5.66 10.21
N CYS A 42 26.67 -5.19 10.40
CA CYS A 42 25.58 -5.45 9.48
C CYS A 42 25.87 -4.75 8.15
N PHE A 43 25.77 -5.47 7.04
CA PHE A 43 25.84 -4.87 5.71
C PHE A 43 24.58 -4.08 5.35
N ASN A 44 23.41 -4.56 5.79
CA ASN A 44 22.10 -3.95 5.54
C ASN A 44 21.21 -4.05 6.78
N ASP A 45 20.09 -3.32 6.73
CA ASP A 45 19.07 -3.25 7.79
C ASP A 45 18.07 -4.41 7.70
N TYR A 46 18.60 -5.64 7.71
CA TYR A 46 17.81 -6.87 7.53
C TYR A 46 16.71 -7.03 8.58
N CYS A 47 17.04 -6.81 9.86
CA CYS A 47 16.09 -6.91 10.97
C CYS A 47 15.01 -5.82 10.87
N ASP A 48 15.40 -4.58 10.56
CA ASP A 48 14.43 -3.47 10.40
C ASP A 48 13.53 -3.69 9.19
N LYS A 49 14.07 -4.24 8.09
CA LYS A 49 13.25 -4.62 6.93
C LYS A 49 12.26 -5.71 7.30
N PHE A 50 12.69 -6.77 7.99
CA PHE A 50 11.78 -7.83 8.45
C PHE A 50 10.66 -7.25 9.30
N LYS A 51 11.01 -6.46 10.32
CA LYS A 51 10.05 -5.79 11.20
C LYS A 51 9.07 -4.93 10.40
N TRP A 52 9.57 -4.11 9.46
CA TRP A 52 8.75 -3.26 8.60
C TRP A 52 7.73 -4.08 7.80
N ILE A 53 8.13 -5.23 7.24
CA ILE A 53 7.22 -6.09 6.46
C ILE A 53 6.12 -6.66 7.35
N ILE A 54 6.47 -7.16 8.53
CA ILE A 54 5.50 -7.70 9.50
C ILE A 54 4.55 -6.59 9.97
N ASP A 55 5.06 -5.44 10.38
CA ASP A 55 4.24 -4.31 10.80
C ASP A 55 3.31 -3.83 9.68
N ARG A 56 3.79 -3.81 8.42
CA ARG A 56 3.00 -3.42 7.26
C ARG A 56 1.88 -4.42 6.98
N SER A 57 2.15 -5.72 7.05
CA SER A 57 1.11 -6.76 6.90
C SER A 57 0.04 -6.67 7.99
N LYS A 58 0.44 -6.42 9.24
CA LYS A 58 -0.49 -6.18 10.37
C LYS A 58 -1.34 -4.93 10.16
N GLN A 59 -0.74 -3.84 9.67
CA GLN A 59 -1.48 -2.64 9.31
C GLN A 59 -2.54 -2.94 8.23
N TYR A 60 -2.19 -3.71 7.20
CA TYR A 60 -3.15 -4.14 6.18
C TYR A 60 -4.27 -4.99 6.78
N GLY A 61 -3.94 -5.98 7.61
CA GLY A 61 -4.94 -6.80 8.29
C GLY A 61 -5.93 -5.96 9.09
N GLN A 62 -5.43 -5.01 9.89
CA GLN A 62 -6.26 -4.08 10.68
C GLN A 62 -7.14 -3.20 9.78
N ARG A 63 -6.57 -2.59 8.73
CA ARG A 63 -7.27 -1.63 7.86
C ARG A 63 -8.29 -2.29 6.94
N LEU A 64 -8.08 -3.56 6.58
CA LEU A 64 -8.92 -4.31 5.66
C LEU A 64 -9.90 -5.25 6.38
N GLY A 65 -9.73 -5.48 7.68
CA GLY A 65 -10.48 -6.49 8.42
C GLY A 65 -10.13 -7.91 7.98
N LEU A 66 -8.87 -8.14 7.61
CA LEU A 66 -8.34 -9.43 7.11
C LEU A 66 -7.30 -9.96 8.09
N ASN A 67 -7.03 -11.28 8.01
CA ASN A 67 -5.92 -11.84 8.77
C ASN A 67 -4.58 -11.39 8.16
N TRP A 68 -3.63 -10.97 8.99
CA TRP A 68 -2.38 -10.39 8.49
C TRP A 68 -1.44 -11.45 7.92
N GLU A 69 -1.50 -12.68 8.43
CA GLU A 69 -0.77 -13.82 7.88
C GLU A 69 -1.22 -14.10 6.44
N ASP A 70 -2.52 -14.03 6.14
CA ASP A 70 -3.03 -14.23 4.76
C ASP A 70 -2.51 -13.14 3.80
N ILE A 71 -2.38 -11.91 4.30
CA ILE A 71 -1.77 -10.79 3.55
C ILE A 71 -0.29 -11.08 3.27
N LEU A 72 0.46 -11.53 4.27
CA LEU A 72 1.87 -11.84 4.12
C LEU A 72 2.10 -13.04 3.20
N ASP A 73 1.32 -14.10 3.37
CA ASP A 73 1.34 -15.29 2.51
C ASP A 73 1.08 -14.91 1.06
N SER A 74 0.14 -13.98 0.83
CA SER A 74 -0.08 -13.44 -0.51
C SER A 74 1.13 -12.74 -1.07
N TRP A 75 1.79 -11.88 -0.30
CA TRP A 75 2.96 -11.13 -0.77
C TRP A 75 4.11 -12.09 -1.09
N GLU A 76 4.37 -13.04 -0.21
CA GLU A 76 5.41 -14.05 -0.37
C GLU A 76 5.14 -15.00 -1.54
N SER A 77 3.87 -15.34 -1.84
CA SER A 77 3.51 -16.14 -3.01
C SER A 77 3.86 -15.47 -4.36
N ARG A 78 4.02 -14.14 -4.36
CA ARG A 78 4.33 -13.33 -5.54
C ARG A 78 5.75 -12.80 -5.55
N ARG A 79 6.48 -12.96 -4.45
CA ARG A 79 7.85 -12.50 -4.34
C ARG A 79 8.75 -13.38 -5.19
N SER A 80 9.14 -12.86 -6.35
CA SER A 80 10.02 -13.54 -7.32
C SER A 80 11.47 -13.08 -7.26
N TYR A 81 11.79 -12.15 -6.37
CA TYR A 81 13.13 -11.58 -6.21
C TYR A 81 13.43 -11.20 -4.76
N TRP A 82 14.62 -10.64 -4.54
CA TRP A 82 15.14 -10.33 -3.21
C TRP A 82 14.19 -9.46 -2.39
N TYR A 83 13.92 -9.88 -1.15
CA TYR A 83 12.91 -9.27 -0.29
C TYR A 83 13.21 -7.80 0.03
N MET A 84 14.49 -7.42 0.14
CA MET A 84 14.87 -6.02 0.37
C MET A 84 14.36 -5.07 -0.72
N ASN A 85 14.29 -5.57 -1.97
CA ASN A 85 13.80 -4.81 -3.12
C ASN A 85 12.29 -5.04 -3.36
N TYR A 86 11.79 -6.24 -3.08
CA TYR A 86 10.37 -6.56 -3.26
C TYR A 86 9.51 -5.74 -2.30
N TYR A 87 9.97 -5.63 -1.05
CA TYR A 87 9.29 -4.90 0.00
C TYR A 87 9.73 -3.45 0.06
N GLN A 88 8.89 -2.59 -0.48
CA GLN A 88 9.11 -1.15 -0.56
C GLN A 88 7.78 -0.42 -0.58
N GLU A 89 7.81 0.86 -0.22
CA GLU A 89 6.59 1.68 -0.11
C GLU A 89 5.81 1.76 -1.42
N SER A 90 6.46 1.65 -2.58
CA SER A 90 5.78 1.62 -3.88
C SER A 90 4.99 0.33 -4.14
N ASN A 91 5.40 -0.80 -3.55
CA ASN A 91 4.75 -2.10 -3.73
C ASN A 91 3.76 -2.43 -2.61
N GLN A 92 4.05 -2.01 -1.37
CA GLN A 92 3.17 -2.19 -0.20
C GLN A 92 2.94 -0.83 0.50
N PRO A 93 2.27 0.12 -0.19
CA PRO A 93 2.07 1.47 0.33
C PRO A 93 1.26 1.47 1.61
N GLU A 94 1.48 2.49 2.44
CA GLU A 94 0.78 2.65 3.69
C GLU A 94 -0.67 3.01 3.40
N ILE A 95 -1.60 2.38 4.12
CA ILE A 95 -3.01 2.75 4.05
C ILE A 95 -3.22 3.96 4.98
N LYS A 96 -2.95 5.16 4.45
CA LYS A 96 -2.95 6.43 5.21
C LYS A 96 -4.33 7.05 5.46
N GLY A 97 -5.33 6.70 4.64
CA GLY A 97 -6.67 7.29 4.68
C GLY A 97 -7.72 6.41 5.33
N ASP A 98 -8.82 7.02 5.74
CA ASP A 98 -10.00 6.31 6.28
C ASP A 98 -10.92 5.80 5.18
N ASN A 99 -10.77 6.32 3.95
CA ASN A 99 -11.51 5.87 2.79
C ASN A 99 -10.89 4.58 2.26
N VAL A 100 -11.20 3.46 2.90
CA VAL A 100 -10.80 2.12 2.51
C VAL A 100 -12.03 1.36 2.02
N ARG A 101 -11.92 0.72 0.85
CA ARG A 101 -12.95 -0.20 0.35
C ARG A 101 -12.35 -1.53 -0.04
N VAL A 102 -12.93 -2.60 0.51
CA VAL A 102 -12.55 -3.98 0.22
C VAL A 102 -13.62 -4.62 -0.65
N PHE A 103 -13.19 -5.28 -1.72
CA PHE A 103 -14.05 -6.02 -2.62
C PHE A 103 -13.55 -7.44 -2.76
N ASN A 104 -14.46 -8.41 -2.91
CA ASN A 104 -14.05 -9.77 -3.19
C ASN A 104 -13.43 -9.90 -4.59
N THR A 105 -14.01 -9.20 -5.57
CA THR A 105 -13.55 -9.28 -6.98
C THR A 105 -13.44 -7.91 -7.62
N VAL A 106 -12.53 -7.79 -8.60
CA VAL A 106 -12.44 -6.60 -9.48
C VAL A 106 -13.78 -6.31 -10.16
N LYS A 107 -14.54 -7.33 -10.55
CA LYS A 107 -15.87 -7.16 -11.16
C LYS A 107 -16.85 -6.50 -10.18
N ALA A 108 -16.82 -6.89 -8.90
CA ALA A 108 -17.64 -6.26 -7.87
C ALA A 108 -17.22 -4.80 -7.61
N MET A 109 -15.90 -4.54 -7.58
CA MET A 109 -15.35 -3.20 -7.48
C MET A 109 -15.84 -2.31 -8.63
N LEU A 110 -15.66 -2.73 -9.88
CA LEU A 110 -16.05 -1.95 -11.06
C LEU A 110 -17.55 -1.65 -11.09
N ARG A 111 -18.40 -2.63 -10.74
CA ARG A 111 -19.85 -2.39 -10.60
C ARG A 111 -20.19 -1.34 -9.55
N SER A 112 -19.44 -1.32 -8.43
CA SER A 112 -19.65 -0.33 -7.36
C SER A 112 -19.16 1.07 -7.72
N ILE A 113 -18.15 1.19 -8.59
CA ILE A 113 -17.67 2.47 -9.12
C ILE A 113 -18.74 3.12 -10.00
N GLY A 114 -19.38 2.31 -10.87
CA GLY A 114 -20.37 2.78 -11.85
C GLY A 114 -19.75 3.66 -12.95
N GLU A 115 -20.59 4.42 -13.66
CA GLU A 115 -20.18 5.21 -14.82
C GLU A 115 -20.01 6.71 -14.52
N GLY A 116 -20.22 7.13 -13.27
CA GLY A 116 -20.24 8.55 -12.88
C GLY A 116 -18.87 9.23 -12.84
N GLY A 117 -17.78 8.49 -13.06
CA GLY A 117 -16.41 9.00 -12.97
C GLY A 117 -15.92 9.21 -11.55
N PHE A 118 -14.82 9.96 -11.42
CA PHE A 118 -14.01 10.08 -10.21
C PHE A 118 -13.74 11.54 -9.87
N ARG A 119 -13.80 11.90 -8.59
CA ARG A 119 -13.48 13.24 -8.11
C ARG A 119 -11.98 13.46 -8.05
N CYS A 120 -11.48 14.44 -8.81
CA CYS A 120 -10.09 14.85 -8.71
C CYS A 120 -9.80 15.46 -7.32
N PRO A 121 -8.81 14.97 -6.57
CA PRO A 121 -8.50 15.46 -5.22
C PRO A 121 -7.93 16.89 -5.21
N ARG A 122 -7.34 17.32 -6.34
CA ARG A 122 -6.74 18.65 -6.49
C ARG A 122 -7.75 19.72 -6.88
N CYS A 123 -8.47 19.54 -7.99
CA CYS A 123 -9.37 20.57 -8.53
C CYS A 123 -10.86 20.34 -8.21
N GLY A 124 -11.25 19.16 -7.70
CA GLY A 124 -12.66 18.83 -7.49
C GLY A 124 -13.46 18.55 -8.78
N GLY A 125 -12.82 18.59 -9.96
CA GLY A 125 -13.46 18.21 -11.21
C GLY A 125 -13.79 16.73 -11.29
N ILE A 126 -14.70 16.37 -12.21
CA ILE A 126 -15.07 14.98 -12.49
C ILE A 126 -14.15 14.47 -13.61
N SER A 127 -13.34 13.47 -13.28
CA SER A 127 -12.44 12.78 -14.19
C SER A 127 -13.08 11.47 -14.66
N THR A 128 -12.87 11.08 -15.91
CA THR A 128 -13.21 9.72 -16.37
C THR A 128 -12.09 8.72 -16.09
N ASN A 129 -10.91 9.20 -15.70
CA ASN A 129 -9.76 8.37 -15.35
C ASN A 129 -9.51 8.42 -13.82
N PRO A 130 -9.31 7.26 -13.15
CA PRO A 130 -9.12 7.18 -11.70
C PRO A 130 -7.75 7.64 -11.19
N TYR A 131 -6.75 7.80 -12.06
CA TYR A 131 -5.37 8.13 -11.67
C TYR A 131 -4.92 9.49 -12.20
N THR A 132 -5.48 9.96 -13.31
CA THR A 132 -5.09 11.22 -13.98
C THR A 132 -6.31 12.08 -14.23
N CYS A 133 -6.28 13.34 -13.80
CA CYS A 133 -7.37 14.28 -14.00
C CYS A 133 -7.46 14.66 -15.47
N ASN A 134 -8.63 14.42 -16.06
CA ASN A 134 -8.99 14.89 -17.40
C ASN A 134 -10.29 15.71 -17.41
N SER A 135 -10.64 16.31 -16.25
CA SER A 135 -11.88 17.07 -16.06
C SER A 135 -11.95 18.40 -16.83
N GLY A 136 -10.81 18.89 -17.33
CA GLY A 136 -10.71 20.20 -18.00
C GLY A 136 -10.86 21.41 -17.10
N GLN A 137 -10.96 21.23 -15.76
CA GLN A 137 -11.10 22.35 -14.81
C GLN A 137 -9.91 23.30 -14.89
N PRO A 138 -10.14 24.62 -14.93
CA PRO A 138 -9.05 25.60 -14.98
C PRO A 138 -8.23 25.55 -13.69
N LEU A 139 -6.90 25.60 -13.83
CA LEU A 139 -5.99 25.56 -12.71
C LEU A 139 -4.74 26.38 -12.96
N LYS A 140 -4.60 27.48 -12.22
CA LYS A 140 -3.42 28.36 -12.29
C LYS A 140 -2.15 27.57 -11.92
N GLY A 141 -1.05 27.85 -12.61
CA GLY A 141 0.23 27.19 -12.38
C GLY A 141 0.38 25.82 -13.06
N THR A 142 -0.45 25.50 -14.05
CA THR A 142 -0.29 24.35 -14.95
C THR A 142 0.05 24.83 -16.36
N LYS A 143 0.74 24.00 -17.16
CA LYS A 143 1.20 24.37 -18.52
C LYS A 143 0.06 24.83 -19.43
N ASP A 144 -1.07 24.12 -19.38
CA ASP A 144 -2.22 24.38 -20.27
C ASP A 144 -3.34 25.18 -19.57
N GLY A 145 -3.07 25.72 -18.37
CA GLY A 145 -4.06 26.40 -17.55
C GLY A 145 -5.21 25.50 -17.07
N LYS A 146 -5.05 24.17 -17.18
CA LYS A 146 -6.03 23.14 -16.83
C LYS A 146 -5.44 22.10 -15.89
N CYS A 147 -6.27 21.54 -15.02
CA CYS A 147 -5.85 20.51 -14.09
C CYS A 147 -5.55 19.18 -14.82
N ASP A 148 -4.33 18.69 -14.62
CA ASP A 148 -3.77 17.43 -15.16
C ASP A 148 -3.23 16.52 -14.03
N TRP A 149 -3.77 16.69 -12.80
CA TRP A 149 -3.25 16.02 -11.61
C TRP A 149 -3.11 14.51 -11.77
N LYS A 150 -1.99 13.95 -11.30
CA LYS A 150 -1.70 12.52 -11.33
C LYS A 150 -1.54 12.02 -9.90
N ILE A 151 -2.31 10.99 -9.52
CA ILE A 151 -2.29 10.43 -8.17
C ILE A 151 -0.98 9.71 -7.83
N TYR A 152 -0.21 9.33 -8.84
CA TYR A 152 1.13 8.74 -8.70
C TYR A 152 2.24 9.80 -8.69
N GLY A 153 1.89 11.09 -8.60
CA GLY A 153 2.84 12.20 -8.41
C GLY A 153 3.21 12.42 -6.94
N LEU A 154 4.10 13.38 -6.70
CA LEU A 154 4.72 13.66 -5.38
C LEU A 154 3.72 13.82 -4.22
N LEU A 155 2.55 14.41 -4.49
CA LEU A 155 1.54 14.72 -3.47
C LEU A 155 0.36 13.73 -3.45
N GLY A 156 0.46 12.65 -4.23
CA GLY A 156 -0.46 11.53 -4.15
C GLY A 156 -1.93 11.88 -4.40
N ASP A 157 -2.78 11.35 -3.53
CA ASP A 157 -4.22 11.59 -3.48
C ASP A 157 -4.61 12.78 -2.60
N MET A 158 -3.63 13.49 -2.03
CA MET A 158 -3.83 14.59 -1.08
C MET A 158 -4.73 14.21 0.12
N GLY A 159 -4.76 12.92 0.50
CA GLY A 159 -5.63 12.38 1.56
C GLY A 159 -7.13 12.35 1.22
N LYS A 160 -7.50 12.60 -0.04
CA LYS A 160 -8.89 12.65 -0.52
C LYS A 160 -9.25 11.47 -1.44
N GLY A 161 -8.29 10.62 -1.75
CA GLY A 161 -8.51 9.41 -2.54
C GLY A 161 -9.24 8.35 -1.75
N THR A 162 -9.47 7.23 -2.42
CA THR A 162 -9.95 6.00 -1.81
C THR A 162 -8.92 4.91 -2.06
N PHE A 163 -8.48 4.23 -0.99
CA PHE A 163 -7.73 2.99 -1.11
C PHE A 163 -8.69 1.85 -1.38
N VAL A 164 -8.49 1.15 -2.49
CA VAL A 164 -9.32 0.03 -2.90
C VAL A 164 -8.49 -1.24 -2.86
N TYR A 165 -9.02 -2.29 -2.25
CA TYR A 165 -8.38 -3.59 -2.17
C TYR A 165 -9.30 -4.67 -2.74
N CYS A 166 -8.80 -5.49 -3.66
CA CYS A 166 -9.53 -6.66 -4.17
C CYS A 166 -8.91 -7.93 -3.57
N THR A 167 -9.67 -8.72 -2.82
CA THR A 167 -9.16 -9.90 -2.11
C THR A 167 -8.85 -11.06 -3.05
N ASP A 168 -9.61 -11.28 -4.14
CA ASP A 168 -9.26 -12.29 -5.17
C ASP A 168 -7.94 -11.98 -5.89
N LYS A 169 -7.58 -10.70 -5.97
CA LYS A 169 -6.32 -10.23 -6.56
C LYS A 169 -5.28 -9.91 -5.51
N LEU A 170 -5.59 -9.97 -4.22
CA LEU A 170 -4.71 -9.62 -3.11
C LEU A 170 -3.86 -8.37 -3.42
N LYS A 171 -4.52 -7.35 -3.97
CA LYS A 171 -3.87 -6.14 -4.49
C LYS A 171 -4.72 -4.94 -4.13
N GLY A 172 -4.06 -3.90 -3.65
CA GLY A 172 -4.67 -2.62 -3.36
C GLY A 172 -4.00 -1.47 -4.08
N GLU A 173 -4.80 -0.46 -4.41
CA GLU A 173 -4.34 0.76 -5.09
C GLU A 173 -5.15 1.96 -4.58
N THR A 174 -4.51 3.11 -4.52
CA THR A 174 -5.20 4.38 -4.26
C THR A 174 -5.70 4.96 -5.58
N ILE A 175 -6.97 5.33 -5.62
CA ILE A 175 -7.62 5.97 -6.76
C ILE A 175 -8.28 7.29 -6.35
N PHE A 176 -8.57 8.14 -7.32
CA PHE A 176 -9.54 9.22 -7.15
C PHE A 176 -10.87 8.64 -6.69
N THR A 177 -11.55 9.32 -5.77
CA THR A 177 -12.79 8.81 -5.18
C THR A 177 -13.91 8.79 -6.22
N PRO A 178 -14.49 7.62 -6.56
CA PRO A 178 -15.69 7.52 -7.40
C PRO A 178 -16.86 8.34 -6.87
N LEU A 179 -17.62 8.98 -7.77
CA LEU A 179 -18.79 9.77 -7.38
C LEU A 179 -19.87 8.93 -6.70
N ALA A 180 -19.99 7.65 -7.06
CA ALA A 180 -20.90 6.70 -6.42
C ALA A 180 -20.64 6.60 -4.90
N TRP A 181 -19.38 6.71 -4.48
CA TRP A 181 -18.97 6.56 -3.09
C TRP A 181 -19.06 7.87 -2.30
N GLU A 182 -19.01 9.03 -2.97
CA GLU A 182 -19.28 10.33 -2.33
C GLU A 182 -20.73 10.40 -1.83
N LYS A 183 -21.69 9.96 -2.66
CA LYS A 183 -23.13 9.98 -2.35
C LYS A 183 -23.46 9.15 -1.10
N GLU A 184 -22.76 8.04 -0.90
CA GLU A 184 -22.93 7.19 0.28
C GLU A 184 -22.42 7.86 1.57
N ARG A 185 -21.34 8.65 1.49
CA ARG A 185 -20.81 9.40 2.66
C ARG A 185 -21.79 10.48 3.11
N ASN A 186 -22.37 11.22 2.16
CA ASN A 186 -23.32 12.29 2.49
C ASN A 186 -24.61 11.75 3.11
N ARG A 187 -25.03 10.52 2.78
CA ARG A 187 -26.20 9.87 3.42
C ARG A 187 -25.91 9.42 4.85
N LYS A 188 -24.69 8.98 5.16
CA LYS A 188 -24.30 8.56 6.52
C LYS A 188 -24.04 9.74 7.48
N GLY A 189 -23.83 10.95 6.96
CA GLY A 189 -23.61 12.17 7.76
C GLY A 189 -24.88 12.93 8.18
N VAL A 190 -26.05 12.59 7.63
CA VAL A 190 -27.34 13.26 7.92
C VAL A 190 -28.11 12.55 9.05
N GLY A 191 -27.51 11.54 9.69
CA GLY A 191 -28.10 10.77 10.80
C GLY A 191 -27.35 10.93 12.12
N LYS A 192 -26.96 12.16 12.49
CA LYS A 192 -26.54 12.50 13.85
C LYS A 192 -27.30 13.72 14.34
#